data_AF-A0A914PTS4-F1
#
_entry.id   AF-A0A914PTS4-F1
#
_cell.length_a   1.000
_cell.length_b   1.000
_cell.length_c   1.000
_cell.angle_alpha   90.00
_cell.angle_beta   90.00
_cell.angle_gamma   90.00
#
_symmetry.space_group_name_H-M   'P 1'
#
loop_
_entity.id
_entity.type
_entity.pdbx_description
1 polymer ?
#
loop_
_entity_poly.entity_id
_entity_poly.type
_entity_poly.pdbx_seq_one_letter_code
_entity_poly.pdbx_strand_id
1 'polypeptide(L)'
;MPGRRGGSVGPSPNYDSEPSYHVEHLATFAVGRQFGLLSAHDGIRKLKQMEKQSAIWAQPLLLKLKPDKVSVEDENGEIVEQFPMELIVEPTAHQTHDNMDTYNNILLFVVKEDTRNAGRKSTPTNPTEMHIFQCVRVSAVDVAQDMLLFSRGQNQKVRGGRRDTGYGGSVDASPYGPLPQQNFYRDDASPSSNSSEAIDMNVVKHS
;
A
#
# COMPACT_ATOMS: atom_id res chain seq x y z
N MET A 1 -38.42 -39.92 22.38
CA MET A 1 -37.63 -39.13 21.41
C MET A 1 -37.34 -37.77 22.02
N PRO A 2 -36.14 -37.49 22.58
CA PRO A 2 -35.76 -36.12 22.89
C PRO A 2 -34.87 -35.57 21.78
N GLY A 3 -35.36 -34.52 21.12
CA GLY A 3 -34.62 -33.74 20.13
C GLY A 3 -33.40 -33.10 20.76
N ARG A 4 -32.21 -33.42 20.23
CA ARG A 4 -30.95 -32.82 20.65
C ARG A 4 -30.82 -31.43 20.02
N ARG A 5 -30.77 -30.45 20.93
CA ARG A 5 -30.30 -29.07 20.81
C ARG A 5 -29.45 -28.80 19.58
N GLY A 6 -29.88 -27.82 18.80
CA GLY A 6 -29.08 -27.16 17.78
C GLY A 6 -27.77 -26.68 18.39
N GLY A 7 -26.67 -27.10 17.80
CA GLY A 7 -25.37 -26.51 18.06
C GLY A 7 -25.43 -25.06 17.63
N SER A 8 -25.22 -24.16 18.59
CA SER A 8 -24.83 -22.78 18.33
C SER A 8 -23.53 -22.82 17.56
N VAL A 9 -23.62 -22.67 16.24
CA VAL A 9 -22.50 -22.34 15.36
C VAL A 9 -21.99 -21.01 15.88
N GLY A 10 -20.86 -21.04 16.61
CA GLY A 10 -20.15 -19.81 16.96
C GLY A 10 -19.82 -19.05 15.69
N PRO A 11 -19.72 -17.71 15.73
CA PRO A 11 -19.40 -16.94 14.54
C PRO A 11 -18.07 -17.46 13.97
N SER A 12 -18.14 -18.02 12.76
CA SER A 12 -16.96 -18.31 11.96
C SER A 12 -16.14 -17.01 11.88
N PRO A 13 -14.82 -17.04 12.06
CA PRO A 13 -14.01 -15.85 11.84
C PRO A 13 -14.27 -15.39 10.41
N ASN A 14 -14.81 -14.18 10.26
CA ASN A 14 -15.07 -13.57 8.96
C ASN A 14 -13.72 -13.32 8.26
N TYR A 15 -13.27 -14.29 7.46
CA TYR A 15 -12.07 -14.19 6.64
C TYR A 15 -12.19 -13.10 5.54
N ASP A 16 -13.40 -12.58 5.30
CA ASP A 16 -13.64 -11.41 4.43
C ASP A 16 -13.13 -10.07 5.01
N SER A 17 -12.53 -10.08 6.20
CA SER A 17 -12.00 -8.88 6.85
C SER A 17 -10.48 -8.96 7.11
N GLU A 18 -9.73 -9.72 6.32
CA GLU A 18 -8.27 -9.70 6.46
C GLU A 18 -7.71 -8.34 5.99
N PRO A 19 -6.81 -7.69 6.78
CA PRO A 19 -6.16 -6.46 6.36
C PRO A 19 -5.34 -6.70 5.08
N SER A 20 -5.59 -5.88 4.06
CA SER A 20 -4.92 -5.98 2.76
C SER A 20 -4.39 -4.63 2.30
N TYR A 21 -3.17 -4.64 1.74
CA TYR A 21 -2.38 -3.45 1.43
C TYR A 21 -1.83 -3.55 0.01
N HIS A 22 -2.04 -2.51 -0.79
CA HIS A 22 -1.42 -2.41 -2.12
C HIS A 22 0.05 -2.04 -1.95
N VAL A 23 0.92 -2.88 -2.51
CA VAL A 23 2.36 -2.74 -2.43
C VAL A 23 2.99 -3.01 -3.79
N GLU A 24 4.20 -2.52 -4.00
CA GLU A 24 5.03 -2.96 -5.12
C GLU A 24 6.25 -3.67 -4.56
N HIS A 25 6.50 -4.91 -4.98
CA HIS A 25 7.73 -5.61 -4.64
C HIS A 25 8.88 -5.01 -5.44
N LEU A 26 9.96 -4.63 -4.74
CA LEU A 26 11.12 -4.00 -5.36
C LEU A 26 12.33 -4.93 -5.42
N ALA A 27 12.58 -5.67 -4.34
CA ALA A 27 13.73 -6.55 -4.22
C ALA A 27 13.58 -7.56 -3.09
N THR A 28 14.26 -8.70 -3.26
CA THR A 28 14.55 -9.67 -2.20
C THR A 28 16.06 -9.85 -2.11
N PHE A 29 16.63 -9.73 -0.91
CA PHE A 29 18.06 -9.89 -0.69
C PHE A 29 18.36 -10.98 0.33
N ALA A 30 19.38 -11.80 0.07
CA ALA A 30 19.95 -12.65 1.09
C ALA A 30 20.60 -11.82 2.21
N VAL A 31 20.28 -12.15 3.45
CA VAL A 31 20.77 -11.51 4.67
C VAL A 31 21.96 -12.30 5.21
N GLY A 32 23.04 -11.60 5.58
CA GLY A 32 24.23 -12.23 6.13
C GLY A 32 25.47 -11.36 6.05
N ARG A 33 26.46 -11.67 6.90
CA ARG A 33 27.73 -10.92 6.94
C ARG A 33 28.46 -10.96 5.59
N GLN A 34 28.44 -12.10 4.90
CA GLN A 34 29.05 -12.22 3.57
C GLN A 34 28.41 -11.32 2.51
N PHE A 35 27.16 -10.88 2.72
CA PHE A 35 26.43 -10.03 1.78
C PHE A 35 26.46 -8.55 2.18
N GLY A 36 27.13 -8.20 3.29
CA GLY A 36 27.16 -6.83 3.82
C GLY A 36 25.79 -6.29 4.21
N LEU A 37 24.82 -7.19 4.48
CA LEU A 37 23.43 -6.85 4.68
C LEU A 37 22.96 -7.50 5.98
N LEU A 38 22.95 -6.69 7.04
CA LEU A 38 22.57 -7.11 8.40
C LEU A 38 21.42 -6.30 8.97
N SER A 39 21.16 -5.11 8.42
CA SER A 39 20.17 -4.18 8.93
C SER A 39 19.26 -3.65 7.82
N ALA A 40 18.08 -3.17 8.21
CA ALA A 40 17.16 -2.44 7.35
C ALA A 40 17.85 -1.32 6.56
N HIS A 41 18.73 -0.57 7.23
CA HIS A 41 19.46 0.54 6.62
C HIS A 41 20.41 0.08 5.50
N ASP A 42 21.06 -1.07 5.65
CA ASP A 42 21.89 -1.65 4.59
C ASP A 42 21.06 -2.09 3.39
N GLY A 43 19.87 -2.65 3.64
CA GLY A 43 18.89 -3.01 2.60
C GLY A 43 18.49 -1.81 1.75
N ILE A 44 18.11 -0.69 2.38
CA ILE A 44 17.75 0.56 1.68
C ILE A 44 18.95 1.12 0.89
N ARG A 45 20.15 1.12 1.47
CA ARG A 45 21.36 1.60 0.79
C ARG A 45 21.62 0.79 -0.49
N LYS A 46 21.49 -0.54 -0.40
CA LYS A 46 21.68 -1.47 -1.52
C LYS A 46 20.59 -1.30 -2.58
N LEU A 47 19.33 -1.12 -2.18
CA LEU A 47 18.22 -0.81 -3.08
C LEU A 47 18.53 0.44 -3.91
N LYS A 48 18.88 1.57 -3.27
CA LYS A 48 19.22 2.81 -3.97
C LYS A 48 20.44 2.68 -4.89
N GLN A 49 21.37 1.78 -4.58
CA GLN A 49 22.49 1.48 -5.49
C GLN A 49 22.03 0.74 -6.75
N MET A 50 21.12 -0.22 -6.61
CA MET A 50 20.57 -0.98 -7.74
C MET A 50 19.67 -0.14 -8.65
N GLU A 51 18.95 0.83 -8.09
CA GLU A 51 18.16 1.80 -8.88
C GLU A 51 19.03 2.57 -9.86
N LYS A 52 20.19 3.06 -9.40
CA LYS A 52 21.16 3.78 -10.25
C LYS A 52 21.71 2.94 -11.40
N GLN A 53 21.62 1.62 -11.28
CA GLN A 53 22.03 0.65 -12.29
C GLN A 53 20.83 0.16 -13.14
N SER A 54 19.65 0.75 -12.96
CA SER A 54 18.38 0.35 -13.57
C SER A 54 18.03 -1.14 -13.39
N ALA A 55 18.46 -1.72 -12.27
CA ALA A 55 18.31 -3.14 -11.97
C ALA A 55 17.08 -3.46 -11.11
N ILE A 56 16.16 -2.52 -10.94
CA ILE A 56 14.93 -2.69 -10.15
C ILE A 56 13.74 -2.67 -11.08
N TRP A 57 12.89 -3.69 -10.95
CA TRP A 57 11.58 -3.73 -11.56
C TRP A 57 10.54 -3.84 -10.45
N ALA A 58 9.64 -2.86 -10.39
CA ALA A 58 8.58 -2.82 -9.40
C ALA A 58 7.41 -3.70 -9.85
N GLN A 59 7.01 -4.65 -9.01
CA GLN A 59 5.88 -5.54 -9.28
C GLN A 59 4.69 -5.18 -8.40
N PRO A 60 3.57 -4.69 -8.95
CA PRO A 60 2.34 -4.44 -8.18
C PRO A 60 1.77 -5.73 -7.61
N LEU A 61 1.50 -5.74 -6.30
CA LEU A 61 1.02 -6.89 -5.54
C LEU A 61 0.08 -6.44 -4.41
N LEU A 62 -0.62 -7.41 -3.82
CA LEU A 62 -1.49 -7.25 -2.67
C LEU A 62 -0.93 -8.03 -1.48
N LEU A 63 -0.48 -7.33 -0.44
CA LEU A 63 -0.01 -7.93 0.80
C LEU A 63 -1.18 -8.09 1.77
N LYS A 64 -1.43 -9.30 2.24
CA LYS A 64 -2.49 -9.64 3.21
C LYS A 64 -1.90 -10.21 4.49
N LEU A 65 -2.40 -9.72 5.63
CA LEU A 65 -2.02 -10.22 6.95
C LEU A 65 -3.04 -11.23 7.45
N LYS A 66 -2.57 -12.45 7.73
CA LYS A 66 -3.35 -13.53 8.34
C LYS A 66 -2.71 -13.91 9.68
N PRO A 67 -3.47 -14.46 10.64
CA PRO A 67 -2.94 -14.76 11.98
C PRO A 67 -1.69 -15.65 11.97
N ASP A 68 -1.60 -16.59 11.03
CA ASP A 68 -0.54 -17.59 10.90
C ASP A 68 0.50 -17.25 9.82
N LYS A 69 0.21 -16.30 8.92
CA LYS A 69 1.04 -16.03 7.75
C LYS A 69 0.81 -14.66 7.13
N VAL A 70 1.76 -14.24 6.31
CA VAL A 70 1.61 -13.13 5.37
C VAL A 70 1.50 -13.73 3.97
N SER A 71 0.49 -13.28 3.22
CA SER A 71 0.23 -13.72 1.85
C SER A 71 0.48 -12.55 0.92
N VAL A 72 1.23 -12.78 -0.15
CA VAL A 72 1.43 -11.84 -1.24
C VAL A 72 0.71 -12.41 -2.45
N GLU A 73 -0.25 -11.67 -2.96
CA GLU A 73 -1.11 -12.07 -4.08
C GLU A 73 -0.94 -11.10 -5.25
N ASP A 74 -1.14 -11.59 -6.47
CA ASP A 74 -1.17 -10.74 -7.67
C ASP A 74 -2.53 -10.03 -7.83
N GLU A 75 -2.69 -9.29 -8.93
CA GLU A 75 -3.93 -8.57 -9.24
C GLU A 75 -5.13 -9.51 -9.49
N ASN A 76 -4.87 -10.77 -9.87
CA ASN A 76 -5.89 -11.80 -10.09
C ASN A 76 -6.28 -12.52 -8.80
N GLY A 77 -5.57 -12.26 -7.69
CA GLY A 77 -5.74 -12.96 -6.42
C GLY A 77 -5.00 -14.29 -6.36
N GLU A 78 -4.11 -14.59 -7.31
CA GLU A 78 -3.23 -15.75 -7.24
C GLU A 78 -2.13 -15.52 -6.22
N ILE A 79 -1.85 -16.53 -5.42
CA ILE A 79 -0.79 -16.47 -4.40
C ILE A 79 0.56 -16.53 -5.10
N VAL A 80 1.35 -15.47 -4.91
CA VAL A 80 2.74 -15.37 -5.41
C VAL A 80 3.71 -15.87 -4.34
N GLU A 81 3.56 -15.39 -3.10
CA GLU A 81 4.40 -15.80 -1.97
C GLU A 81 3.58 -15.95 -0.68
N GLN A 82 4.00 -16.87 0.19
CA GLN A 82 3.46 -17.00 1.55
C GLN A 82 4.59 -17.20 2.55
N PHE A 83 4.57 -16.38 3.60
CA PHE A 83 5.55 -16.39 4.66
C PHE A 83 4.85 -16.74 5.98
N PRO A 84 5.27 -17.80 6.69
CA PRO A 84 4.79 -18.06 8.04
C PRO A 84 5.08 -16.86 8.95
N MET A 85 4.07 -16.40 9.71
CA MET A 85 4.16 -15.19 10.54
C MET A 85 5.30 -15.27 11.57
N GLU A 86 5.55 -16.47 12.07
CA GLU A 86 6.62 -16.80 13.02
C GLU A 86 8.04 -16.70 12.45
N LEU A 87 8.20 -16.74 11.12
CA LEU A 87 9.51 -16.58 10.46
C LEU A 87 9.81 -15.13 10.10
N ILE A 88 8.79 -14.27 10.12
CA ILE A 88 8.93 -12.84 9.86
C ILE A 88 9.50 -12.16 11.10
N VAL A 89 10.60 -11.44 10.92
CA VAL A 89 11.25 -10.63 11.95
C VAL A 89 11.56 -9.24 11.42
N GLU A 90 11.69 -8.31 12.36
CA GLU A 90 12.08 -6.91 12.09
C GLU A 90 11.23 -6.19 11.02
N PRO A 91 9.88 -6.28 11.05
CA PRO A 91 9.05 -5.46 10.18
C PRO A 91 9.33 -3.97 10.47
N THR A 92 9.88 -3.29 9.47
CA THR A 92 10.42 -1.94 9.58
C THR A 92 9.91 -1.11 8.42
N ALA A 93 9.65 0.17 8.70
CA ALA A 93 9.33 1.15 7.69
C ALA A 93 10.49 2.11 7.49
N HIS A 94 10.77 2.46 6.23
CA HIS A 94 11.64 3.56 5.86
C HIS A 94 10.81 4.65 5.20
N GLN A 95 10.80 5.82 5.82
CA GLN A 95 10.21 7.04 5.27
C GLN A 95 11.26 8.13 5.25
N THR A 96 11.14 8.99 4.25
CA THR A 96 12.00 10.15 4.02
C THR A 96 11.11 11.36 3.85
N HIS A 97 11.59 12.50 4.32
CA HIS A 97 10.91 13.79 4.12
C HIS A 97 11.35 14.48 2.84
N ASP A 98 12.28 13.88 2.10
CA ASP A 98 12.72 14.40 0.81
C ASP A 98 11.76 13.95 -0.29
N ASN A 99 11.06 14.92 -0.90
CA ASN A 99 10.13 14.67 -1.99
C ASN A 99 10.81 14.17 -3.27
N MET A 100 12.14 14.30 -3.38
CA MET A 100 12.91 13.81 -4.53
C MET A 100 13.34 12.35 -4.40
N ASP A 101 13.13 11.73 -3.23
CA ASP A 101 13.50 10.34 -2.98
C ASP A 101 12.40 9.41 -3.47
N THR A 102 12.64 8.73 -4.59
CA THR A 102 11.69 7.80 -5.24
C THR A 102 11.21 6.71 -4.28
N TYR A 103 12.08 6.27 -3.36
CA TYR A 103 11.80 5.23 -2.37
C TYR A 103 11.46 5.82 -1.02
N ASN A 104 10.45 6.68 -1.01
CA ASN A 104 9.75 7.08 0.19
C ASN A 104 8.60 6.12 0.46
N ASN A 105 8.32 5.75 1.71
CA ASN A 105 7.26 4.81 2.08
C ASN A 105 7.55 3.33 1.80
N ILE A 106 8.71 2.88 2.22
CA ILE A 106 9.17 1.51 2.04
C ILE A 106 8.85 0.68 3.28
N LEU A 107 8.23 -0.48 3.07
CA LEU A 107 8.12 -1.55 4.05
C LEU A 107 9.22 -2.57 3.77
N LEU A 108 9.89 -3.05 4.82
CA LEU A 108 10.81 -4.17 4.71
C LEU A 108 10.72 -5.07 5.94
N PHE A 109 10.92 -6.36 5.73
CA PHE A 109 10.98 -7.34 6.79
C PHE A 109 11.90 -8.49 6.40
N VAL A 110 12.39 -9.21 7.41
CA VAL A 110 13.28 -10.34 7.22
C VAL A 110 12.50 -11.64 7.44
N VAL A 111 12.64 -12.59 6.53
CA VAL A 111 12.11 -13.94 6.65
C VAL A 111 13.26 -14.88 6.97
N LYS A 112 13.22 -15.49 8.15
CA LYS A 112 14.21 -16.49 8.56
C LYS A 112 14.02 -17.80 7.80
N GLU A 113 15.11 -18.54 7.67
CA GLU A 113 15.08 -19.91 7.15
C GLU A 113 14.14 -20.78 8.01
N ASP A 114 13.28 -21.55 7.34
CA ASP A 114 12.44 -22.54 8.00
C ASP A 114 13.25 -23.80 8.35
N THR A 115 13.89 -23.79 9.52
CA THR A 115 14.71 -24.91 9.99
C THR A 115 13.90 -26.17 10.31
N ARG A 116 12.55 -26.10 10.37
CA ARG A 116 11.72 -27.29 10.64
C ARG A 116 11.66 -28.24 9.46
N ASN A 117 11.82 -27.72 8.25
CA ASN A 117 11.91 -28.52 7.03
C ASN A 117 13.35 -28.98 6.70
N ALA A 118 14.36 -28.45 7.39
CA ALA A 118 15.77 -28.81 7.22
C ALA A 118 16.09 -30.27 7.61
N GLY A 119 15.25 -30.92 8.43
CA GLY A 119 15.39 -32.34 8.77
C GLY A 119 15.02 -33.32 7.65
N ARG A 120 14.38 -32.86 6.55
CA ARG A 120 13.93 -33.71 5.42
C ARG A 120 14.70 -33.48 4.12
N LYS A 121 15.52 -32.44 4.02
CA LYS A 121 16.33 -32.14 2.83
C LYS A 121 17.75 -31.81 3.26
N SER A 122 18.72 -32.48 2.67
CA SER A 122 20.17 -32.33 2.92
C SER A 122 20.77 -31.03 2.36
N THR A 123 19.94 -30.01 2.11
CA THR A 123 20.32 -28.72 1.55
C THR A 123 19.54 -27.63 2.29
N PRO A 124 20.19 -26.59 2.83
CA PRO A 124 19.50 -25.45 3.44
C PRO A 124 18.60 -24.84 2.37
N THR A 125 17.29 -24.97 2.54
CA THR A 125 16.38 -24.82 1.40
C THR A 125 16.09 -23.38 1.01
N ASN A 126 16.43 -22.38 1.84
CA ASN A 126 16.54 -20.97 1.45
C ASN A 126 17.32 -20.19 2.53
N PRO A 127 18.23 -19.27 2.15
CA PRO A 127 18.87 -18.38 3.12
C PRO A 127 17.84 -17.46 3.80
N THR A 128 18.25 -16.80 4.88
CA THR A 128 17.45 -15.72 5.45
C THR A 128 17.35 -14.58 4.43
N GLU A 129 16.14 -14.08 4.18
CA GLU A 129 15.84 -13.13 3.12
C GLU A 129 15.26 -11.84 3.69
N MET A 130 15.58 -10.71 3.07
CA MET A 130 14.97 -9.40 3.33
C MET A 130 14.11 -9.04 2.13
N HIS A 131 12.81 -8.90 2.35
CA HIS A 131 11.86 -8.48 1.32
C HIS A 131 11.62 -6.98 1.48
N ILE A 132 11.64 -6.27 0.35
CA ILE A 132 11.49 -4.82 0.30
C ILE A 132 10.33 -4.48 -0.63
N PHE A 133 9.38 -3.72 -0.08
CA PHE A 133 8.16 -3.32 -0.75
C PHE A 133 7.96 -1.81 -0.65
N GLN A 134 7.48 -1.20 -1.73
CA GLN A 134 6.93 0.15 -1.72
C GLN A 134 5.45 0.10 -1.34
N CYS A 135 5.02 0.81 -0.30
CA CYS A 135 3.60 0.91 0.01
C CYS A 135 2.95 2.02 -0.84
N VAL A 136 1.78 1.75 -1.42
CA VAL A 136 1.15 2.65 -2.40
C VAL A 136 0.13 3.59 -1.77
N ARG A 137 -0.86 3.05 -1.04
CA ARG A 137 -2.02 3.82 -0.51
C ARG A 137 -2.06 3.95 1.00
N VAL A 138 -1.08 3.37 1.67
CA VAL A 138 -0.99 3.24 3.12
C VAL A 138 0.42 3.58 3.56
N SER A 139 0.55 4.15 4.75
CA SER A 139 1.85 4.36 5.38
C SER A 139 2.51 3.02 5.68
N ALA A 140 3.74 2.83 5.23
CA ALA A 140 4.57 1.67 5.55
C ALA A 140 4.77 1.52 7.06
N VAL A 141 4.73 2.63 7.82
CA VAL A 141 4.77 2.61 9.30
C VAL A 141 3.54 1.90 9.85
N ASP A 142 2.35 2.19 9.31
CA ASP A 142 1.12 1.53 9.75
C ASP A 142 1.15 0.04 9.41
N VAL A 143 1.61 -0.33 8.21
CA VAL A 143 1.72 -1.73 7.79
C VAL A 143 2.71 -2.50 8.66
N ALA A 144 3.89 -1.92 8.93
CA ALA A 144 4.89 -2.53 9.81
C ALA A 144 4.35 -2.71 11.25
N GLN A 145 3.61 -1.72 11.76
CA GLN A 145 2.97 -1.81 13.06
C GLN A 145 1.89 -2.90 13.08
N ASP A 146 1.07 -3.01 12.04
CA ASP A 146 0.05 -4.06 11.94
C ASP A 146 0.70 -5.45 11.89
N MET A 147 1.78 -5.62 11.12
CA MET A 147 2.56 -6.86 11.10
C MET A 147 3.09 -7.22 12.50
N LEU A 148 3.57 -6.23 13.25
CA LEU A 148 4.04 -6.43 14.62
C LEU A 148 2.91 -6.83 15.58
N LEU A 149 1.70 -6.30 15.38
CA LEU A 149 0.53 -6.72 16.16
C LEU A 149 0.15 -8.17 15.83
N PHE A 150 0.20 -8.56 14.55
CA PHE A 150 -0.06 -9.92 14.11
C PHE A 150 0.95 -10.93 14.67
N SER A 151 2.24 -10.63 14.62
CA SER A 151 3.29 -11.52 15.17
C SER A 151 3.18 -11.69 16.68
N ARG A 152 2.53 -10.75 17.38
CA ARG A 152 2.21 -10.83 18.82
C ARG A 152 0.85 -11.47 19.12
N GLY A 153 0.13 -11.96 18.12
CA GLY A 153 -1.22 -12.53 18.28
C GLY A 153 -2.30 -11.49 18.62
N GLN A 154 -2.04 -10.20 18.37
CA GLN A 154 -2.94 -9.07 18.63
C GLN A 154 -3.68 -8.62 17.35
N ASN A 155 -3.96 -9.55 16.43
CA ASN A 155 -4.60 -9.28 15.14
C ASN A 155 -6.00 -8.63 15.24
N GLN A 156 -6.74 -8.84 16.33
CA GLN A 156 -8.02 -8.19 16.60
C GLN A 156 -7.94 -6.67 16.77
N LYS A 157 -6.73 -6.11 17.01
CA LYS A 157 -6.51 -4.66 17.09
C LYS A 157 -6.32 -4.01 15.72
N VAL A 158 -6.15 -4.83 14.68
CA VAL A 158 -5.86 -4.39 13.33
C VAL A 158 -7.18 -4.29 12.58
N ARG A 159 -7.45 -3.13 11.99
CA ARG A 159 -8.63 -2.95 11.14
C ARG A 159 -8.51 -3.83 9.90
N GLY A 160 -9.55 -4.63 9.67
CA GLY A 160 -9.69 -5.53 8.54
C GLY A 160 -10.06 -4.86 7.22
N GLY A 161 -10.01 -5.64 6.14
CA GLY A 161 -10.37 -5.23 4.78
C GLY A 161 -9.26 -4.47 4.04
N ARG A 162 -9.60 -3.90 2.87
CA ARG A 162 -8.66 -3.06 2.09
C ARG A 162 -8.35 -1.78 2.85
N ARG A 163 -7.07 -1.59 3.16
CA ARG A 163 -6.56 -0.40 3.84
C ARG A 163 -6.17 0.65 2.80
N ASP A 164 -6.84 1.79 2.88
CA ASP A 164 -6.51 3.00 2.15
C ASP A 164 -6.56 4.14 3.16
N THR A 165 -5.41 4.71 3.49
CA THR A 165 -5.31 5.84 4.43
C THR A 165 -5.04 7.16 3.70
N GLY A 166 -5.11 7.17 2.36
CA GLY A 166 -4.78 8.35 1.57
C GLY A 166 -3.31 8.74 1.63
N TYR A 167 -2.41 7.82 2.02
CA TYR A 167 -0.98 8.07 2.05
C TYR A 167 -0.51 8.43 0.65
N GLY A 168 -0.09 9.69 0.44
CA GLY A 168 0.42 10.19 -0.84
C GLY A 168 -0.62 10.79 -1.80
N GLY A 169 -1.87 11.04 -1.39
CA GLY A 169 -2.91 11.56 -2.30
C GLY A 169 -3.80 12.65 -1.71
N SER A 170 -3.45 13.91 -1.98
CA SER A 170 -4.46 14.97 -2.14
C SER A 170 -4.58 15.28 -3.63
N VAL A 171 -5.35 14.49 -4.36
CA VAL A 171 -6.29 15.08 -5.31
C VAL A 171 -7.67 14.88 -4.72
N ASP A 172 -8.17 15.98 -4.21
CA ASP A 172 -9.48 16.21 -3.63
C ASP A 172 -10.58 15.61 -4.53
N ALA A 173 -11.16 14.49 -4.12
CA ALA A 173 -12.54 14.19 -4.47
C ALA A 173 -13.40 15.01 -3.51
N SER A 174 -13.61 16.29 -3.85
CA SER A 174 -14.45 17.19 -3.08
C SER A 174 -15.85 16.59 -2.86
N PRO A 175 -16.44 16.70 -1.66
CA PRO A 175 -17.77 16.14 -1.35
C PRO A 175 -18.93 17.01 -1.85
N TYR A 176 -18.68 18.03 -2.68
CA TYR A 176 -19.75 18.87 -3.21
C TYR A 176 -20.46 18.16 -4.37
N GLY A 177 -21.65 17.64 -4.05
CA GLY A 177 -22.58 17.05 -5.01
C GLY A 177 -23.03 18.01 -6.12
N PRO A 178 -23.75 17.50 -7.13
CA PRO A 178 -24.14 18.29 -8.30
C PRO A 178 -25.08 19.45 -7.92
N LEU A 179 -24.77 20.65 -8.41
CA LEU A 179 -25.59 21.85 -8.25
C LEU A 179 -26.99 21.62 -8.87
N PRO A 180 -28.08 22.02 -8.18
CA PRO A 180 -29.41 21.93 -8.74
C PRO A 180 -29.60 22.97 -9.85
N GLN A 181 -30.07 22.51 -11.02
CA GLN A 181 -30.58 23.39 -12.07
C GLN A 181 -31.84 24.11 -11.56
N GLN A 182 -31.76 25.42 -11.32
CA GLN A 182 -32.95 26.24 -11.15
C GLN A 182 -33.41 26.74 -12.52
N ASN A 183 -34.51 26.15 -12.99
CA ASN A 183 -35.26 26.62 -14.13
C ASN A 183 -36.47 27.45 -13.65
N PHE A 184 -36.49 28.70 -14.12
CA PHE A 184 -37.63 29.60 -14.33
C PHE A 184 -38.51 30.00 -13.15
N TYR A 185 -38.55 31.31 -12.86
CA TYR A 185 -39.76 32.11 -13.09
C TYR A 185 -39.40 33.47 -13.70
N ARG A 186 -40.31 33.94 -14.54
CA ARG A 186 -40.26 35.04 -15.50
C ARG A 186 -40.83 36.32 -14.86
N ASP A 187 -40.82 37.38 -15.66
CA ASP A 187 -41.59 38.64 -15.54
C ASP A 187 -40.87 39.75 -14.75
N ASP A 188 -40.83 41.02 -15.15
CA ASP A 188 -41.18 41.77 -16.36
C ASP A 188 -40.62 43.18 -16.08
N ALA A 189 -39.87 43.78 -17.01
CA ALA A 189 -39.67 45.24 -17.12
C ALA A 189 -38.76 45.59 -18.32
N SER A 190 -39.41 45.91 -19.44
CA SER A 190 -39.13 46.91 -20.50
C SER A 190 -37.69 47.20 -20.99
N PRO A 191 -37.46 47.18 -22.32
CA PRO A 191 -36.24 47.70 -22.95
C PRO A 191 -36.40 49.18 -23.31
N SER A 192 -35.43 50.03 -22.94
CA SER A 192 -35.27 51.35 -23.54
C SER A 192 -33.92 51.43 -24.25
N SER A 193 -33.98 51.53 -25.57
CA SER A 193 -32.88 51.86 -26.48
C SER A 193 -32.23 53.21 -26.17
N ASN A 194 -30.90 53.27 -26.29
CA ASN A 194 -30.18 54.39 -26.93
C ASN A 194 -28.76 53.90 -27.27
N SER A 195 -28.47 53.54 -28.53
CA SER A 195 -27.73 54.36 -29.51
C SER A 195 -26.64 55.26 -28.94
N SER A 196 -25.38 54.95 -29.27
CA SER A 196 -24.43 55.88 -29.90
C SER A 196 -23.11 55.17 -30.27
N GLU A 197 -22.94 55.01 -31.59
CA GLU A 197 -21.75 55.28 -32.40
C GLU A 197 -20.40 54.54 -32.22
N ALA A 198 -19.86 54.23 -33.39
CA ALA A 198 -18.62 53.55 -33.69
C ALA A 198 -17.41 54.50 -33.59
N ILE A 199 -16.25 53.97 -34.05
CA ILE A 199 -14.93 54.59 -34.30
C ILE A 199 -14.08 54.85 -33.04
N ASP A 200 -12.79 54.48 -32.97
CA ASP A 200 -11.79 54.50 -34.04
C ASP A 200 -10.65 53.48 -33.79
N MET A 201 -10.00 53.07 -34.88
CA MET A 201 -8.72 52.37 -34.87
C MET A 201 -7.63 53.31 -34.30
N ASN A 202 -6.67 52.78 -33.54
CA ASN A 202 -5.30 53.07 -33.93
C ASN A 202 -4.31 51.96 -33.57
N VAL A 203 -3.57 51.60 -34.62
CA VAL A 203 -2.35 50.81 -34.66
C VAL A 203 -1.19 51.62 -34.06
N VAL A 204 -0.14 50.93 -33.56
CA VAL A 204 1.32 51.19 -33.77
C VAL A 204 2.06 50.34 -32.71
N LYS A 205 2.58 49.16 -33.05
CA LYS A 205 3.92 48.85 -33.62
C LYS A 205 5.11 49.51 -32.91
N HIS A 206 5.87 48.65 -32.23
CA HIS A 206 7.33 48.51 -32.28
C HIS A 206 8.20 49.78 -32.21
N SER A 207 9.04 49.82 -31.18
CA SER A 207 10.49 49.95 -31.33
C SER A 207 11.17 49.10 -30.25
#